data_AF-A0ABC8UJI4-F1
#
_entry.id   AF-A0ABC8UJI4-F1
#
_cell.length_a   1.000
_cell.length_b   1.000
_cell.length_c   1.000
_cell.angle_alpha   90.00
_cell.angle_beta   90.00
_cell.angle_gamma   90.00
#
_symmetry.space_group_name_H-M   'P 1'
#
loop_
_entity.id
_entity.type
_entity.pdbx_description
1 polymer ?
#
loop_
_entity_poly.entity_id
_entity_poly.type
_entity_poly.pdbx_seq_one_letter_code
_entity_poly.pdbx_strand_id
1 'polypeptide(L)'
;MVKRSKKSKSKRVSLKQKYKVIRKVKEHHKKKAKDAKKRGLNRKPKVEKDPGIPNDWPFKEQELKALEARRAKALEELEAKKAARKERAQKRKLGLTEDGDISNLADTVSVKEQKFGERRVNKDSTGIPKSRVCSLSTDNSDRAFYKELVKVTEASDVVLEVLDARDPLGTRCVDMEKMVMKAGPDKHLVLLLNKIDLVPREAAEKWLTYLREELPTIAFKCSTQEQKSNLGWKSASKAAKPSNLLQTSDCLGAETLIKLLKNYSRSHD
;
A
#
# COMPACT_ATOMS: atom_id res chain seq x y z
N MET A 1 3.32 32.14 -55.66
CA MET A 1 3.94 32.66 -54.42
C MET A 1 3.27 32.07 -53.20
N VAL A 2 3.94 31.14 -52.50
CA VAL A 2 3.40 30.51 -51.28
C VAL A 2 3.45 31.53 -50.13
N LYS A 3 2.27 31.87 -49.59
CA LYS A 3 2.15 32.82 -48.46
C LYS A 3 2.79 32.21 -47.20
N ARG A 4 3.97 32.70 -46.80
CA ARG A 4 4.63 32.35 -45.53
C ARG A 4 3.65 32.57 -44.37
N SER A 5 3.41 31.53 -43.57
CA SER A 5 2.50 31.58 -42.42
C SER A 5 2.99 32.62 -41.39
N LYS A 6 2.06 33.41 -40.85
CA LYS A 6 2.38 34.46 -39.88
C LYS A 6 2.95 33.81 -38.61
N LYS A 7 4.21 34.11 -38.32
CA LYS A 7 5.05 33.67 -37.18
C LYS A 7 4.26 33.16 -35.96
N SER A 8 4.32 31.85 -35.70
CA SER A 8 3.80 31.26 -34.46
C SER A 8 4.60 31.78 -33.25
N LYS A 9 3.91 32.25 -32.21
CA LYS A 9 4.59 32.67 -30.97
C LYS A 9 5.26 31.47 -30.30
N SER A 10 6.50 31.65 -29.87
CA SER A 10 7.24 30.63 -29.14
C SER A 10 6.58 30.34 -27.79
N LYS A 11 6.50 29.06 -27.42
CA LYS A 11 6.07 28.60 -26.09
C LYS A 11 7.17 28.70 -25.03
N ARG A 12 8.40 29.09 -25.42
CA ARG A 12 9.52 29.25 -24.50
C ARG A 12 9.29 30.46 -23.58
N VAL A 13 9.42 30.26 -22.28
CA VAL A 13 9.24 31.30 -21.25
C VAL A 13 10.62 31.67 -20.71
N SER A 14 10.92 32.97 -20.62
CA SER A 14 12.18 33.40 -20.00
C SER A 14 12.18 33.13 -18.49
N LEU A 15 13.34 32.91 -17.90
CA LEU A 15 13.46 32.70 -16.45
C LEU A 15 12.85 33.87 -15.66
N LYS A 16 13.06 35.10 -16.13
CA LYS A 16 12.44 36.32 -15.57
C LYS A 16 10.91 36.23 -15.54
N GLN A 17 10.27 35.74 -16.61
CA GLN A 17 8.83 35.54 -16.66
C GLN A 17 8.38 34.41 -15.72
N LYS A 18 9.11 33.29 -15.68
CA LYS A 18 8.83 32.16 -14.77
C LYS A 18 8.81 32.59 -13.31
N TYR A 19 9.87 33.27 -12.84
CA TYR A 19 9.94 33.76 -11.46
C TYR A 19 8.91 34.86 -11.17
N LYS A 20 8.57 35.71 -12.14
CA LYS A 20 7.49 36.70 -12.01
C LYS A 20 6.12 36.03 -11.82
N VAL A 21 5.83 34.95 -12.57
CA VAL A 21 4.59 34.17 -12.41
C VAL A 21 4.54 33.50 -11.04
N ILE A 22 5.61 32.83 -10.62
CA ILE A 22 5.70 32.19 -9.30
C ILE A 22 5.44 33.20 -8.18
N ARG A 23 6.08 34.38 -8.25
CA ARG A 23 5.88 35.45 -7.26
C ARG A 23 4.42 35.93 -7.23
N LYS A 24 3.82 36.18 -8.39
CA LYS A 24 2.40 36.59 -8.50
C LYS A 24 1.44 35.54 -7.95
N VAL A 25 1.67 34.25 -8.23
CA VAL A 25 0.85 33.15 -7.70
C VAL A 25 0.97 33.07 -6.18
N LYS A 26 2.19 33.18 -5.64
CA LYS A 26 2.45 33.19 -4.19
C LYS A 26 1.75 34.36 -3.51
N GLU A 27 1.83 35.56 -4.09
CA GLU A 27 1.14 36.76 -3.60
C GLU A 27 -0.39 36.59 -3.64
N HIS A 28 -0.91 36.03 -4.73
CA HIS A 28 -2.35 35.75 -4.88
C HIS A 28 -2.84 34.73 -3.83
N HIS A 29 -2.12 33.63 -3.61
CA HIS A 29 -2.46 32.66 -2.57
C HIS A 29 -2.38 33.27 -1.17
N LYS A 30 -1.38 34.11 -0.90
CA LYS A 30 -1.25 34.84 0.37
C LYS A 30 -2.43 35.81 0.57
N LYS A 31 -2.89 36.49 -0.49
CA LYS A 31 -4.08 37.35 -0.44
C LYS A 31 -5.35 36.53 -0.21
N LYS A 32 -5.58 35.46 -0.97
CA LYS A 32 -6.73 34.55 -0.81
C LYS A 32 -6.81 33.96 0.59
N ALA A 33 -5.68 33.58 1.19
CA ALA A 33 -5.61 33.11 2.57
C ALA A 33 -5.95 34.20 3.60
N LYS A 34 -5.48 35.44 3.39
CA LYS A 34 -5.86 36.59 4.23
C LYS A 34 -7.35 36.92 4.09
N ASP A 35 -7.88 36.91 2.87
CA ASP A 35 -9.29 37.17 2.59
C ASP A 35 -10.18 36.05 3.15
N ALA A 36 -9.75 34.79 3.09
CA ALA A 36 -10.44 33.66 3.73
C ALA A 36 -10.45 33.79 5.26
N LYS A 37 -9.33 34.20 5.87
CA LYS A 37 -9.26 34.49 7.32
C LYS A 37 -10.15 35.67 7.71
N LYS A 38 -10.20 36.74 6.89
CA LYS A 38 -11.09 37.89 7.08
C LYS A 38 -12.57 37.54 6.85
N ARG A 39 -12.87 36.63 5.92
CA ARG A 39 -14.24 36.18 5.57
C ARG A 39 -14.82 35.15 6.54
N GLY A 40 -14.10 34.75 7.58
CA GLY A 40 -14.71 34.27 8.82
C GLY A 40 -14.06 33.07 9.48
N LEU A 41 -13.37 33.33 10.59
CA LEU A 41 -13.75 32.66 11.85
C LEU A 41 -15.20 33.09 12.19
N ASN A 42 -16.00 32.17 12.73
CA ASN A 42 -17.43 32.31 13.10
C ASN A 42 -18.48 31.88 12.08
N ARG A 43 -18.18 30.90 11.22
CA ARG A 43 -19.23 30.00 10.74
C ARG A 43 -18.90 28.60 11.22
N LYS A 44 -19.79 28.02 12.05
CA LYS A 44 -19.75 26.57 12.34
C LYS A 44 -19.56 25.86 11.00
N PRO A 45 -18.65 24.87 10.90
CA PRO A 45 -18.43 24.17 9.64
C PRO A 45 -19.79 23.73 9.12
N LYS A 46 -20.17 24.24 7.95
CA LYS A 46 -21.44 23.90 7.33
C LYS A 46 -21.34 22.40 7.08
N VAL A 47 -22.16 21.60 7.77
CA VAL A 47 -22.18 20.15 7.56
C VAL A 47 -22.37 19.94 6.07
N GLU A 48 -21.41 19.25 5.46
CA GLU A 48 -21.45 18.94 4.04
C GLU A 48 -22.74 18.15 3.80
N LYS A 49 -23.62 18.72 2.97
CA LYS A 49 -24.90 18.08 2.68
C LYS A 49 -24.62 17.03 1.63
N ASP A 50 -24.73 15.77 2.02
CA ASP A 50 -24.63 14.69 1.06
C ASP A 50 -25.71 14.87 -0.02
N PRO A 51 -25.36 14.80 -1.31
CA PRO A 51 -26.31 14.98 -2.40
C PRO A 51 -27.40 13.89 -2.46
N GLY A 52 -27.34 12.89 -1.56
CA GLY A 52 -28.35 11.86 -1.40
C GLY A 52 -28.41 10.88 -2.57
N ILE A 53 -29.38 9.97 -2.51
CA ILE A 53 -29.64 9.01 -3.59
C ILE A 53 -30.45 9.72 -4.68
N PRO A 54 -29.92 9.82 -5.93
CA PRO A 54 -30.63 10.41 -7.06
C PRO A 54 -31.99 9.76 -7.31
N ASN A 55 -32.96 10.52 -7.84
CA ASN A 55 -34.33 10.04 -8.00
C ASN A 55 -34.51 8.99 -9.10
N ASP A 56 -33.66 9.00 -10.12
CA ASP A 56 -33.74 8.09 -11.27
C ASP A 56 -33.23 6.67 -10.96
N TRP A 57 -32.85 6.40 -9.71
CA TRP A 57 -32.34 5.10 -9.31
C TRP A 57 -33.49 4.09 -9.14
N PRO A 58 -33.57 3.02 -9.95
CA PRO A 58 -34.72 2.10 -9.97
C PRO A 58 -35.03 1.41 -8.64
N PHE A 59 -34.04 1.28 -7.75
CA PHE A 59 -34.17 0.62 -6.45
C PHE A 59 -34.13 1.60 -5.27
N LYS A 60 -34.38 2.89 -5.51
CA LYS A 60 -34.28 3.94 -4.48
C LYS A 60 -35.16 3.65 -3.26
N GLU A 61 -36.38 3.16 -3.49
CA GLU A 61 -37.33 2.83 -2.41
C GLU A 61 -36.86 1.63 -1.57
N GLN A 62 -36.30 0.61 -2.22
CA GLN A 62 -35.75 -0.56 -1.54
C GLN A 62 -34.54 -0.18 -0.68
N GLU A 63 -33.66 0.67 -1.20
CA GLU A 63 -32.48 1.14 -0.48
C GLU A 63 -32.85 2.04 0.70
N LEU A 64 -33.83 2.94 0.53
CA LEU A 64 -34.36 3.76 1.64
C LEU A 64 -34.96 2.90 2.75
N LYS A 65 -35.76 1.89 2.39
CA LYS A 65 -36.35 0.94 3.35
C LYS A 65 -35.29 0.12 4.10
N ALA A 66 -34.24 -0.31 3.40
CA ALA A 66 -33.11 -1.03 4.00
C ALA A 66 -32.32 -0.14 4.98
N LEU A 67 -32.11 1.13 4.62
CA LEU A 67 -31.45 2.13 5.48
C LEU A 67 -32.27 2.43 6.74
N GLU A 68 -33.59 2.57 6.60
CA GLU A 68 -34.51 2.76 7.74
C GLU A 68 -34.49 1.54 8.67
N ALA A 69 -34.56 0.33 8.12
CA ALA A 69 -34.46 -0.90 8.91
C ALA A 69 -33.12 -1.00 9.65
N ARG A 70 -32.01 -0.62 9.00
CA ARG A 70 -30.68 -0.60 9.63
C ARG A 70 -30.59 0.44 10.76
N ARG A 71 -31.18 1.63 10.58
CA ARG A 71 -31.26 2.65 11.63
C ARG A 71 -32.14 2.21 12.80
N ALA A 72 -33.28 1.61 12.53
CA ALA A 72 -34.19 1.08 13.54
C ALA A 72 -33.50 0.00 14.41
N LYS A 73 -32.85 -0.98 13.77
CA LYS A 73 -32.08 -2.02 14.48
C LYS A 73 -30.97 -1.44 15.35
N ALA A 74 -30.25 -0.43 14.86
CA ALA A 74 -29.17 0.20 15.62
C ALA A 74 -29.68 0.97 16.85
N LEU A 75 -30.86 1.61 16.74
CA LEU A 75 -31.50 2.30 17.86
C LEU A 75 -32.04 1.30 18.89
N GLU A 76 -32.67 0.22 18.44
CA GLU A 76 -33.17 -0.86 19.29
C GLU A 76 -32.01 -1.54 20.05
N GLU A 77 -30.88 -1.80 19.39
CA GLU A 77 -29.69 -2.35 20.05
C GLU A 77 -29.11 -1.39 21.10
N LEU A 78 -29.09 -0.08 20.80
CA LEU A 78 -28.64 0.93 21.76
C LEU A 78 -29.60 1.06 22.96
N GLU A 79 -30.89 0.95 22.74
CA GLU A 79 -31.91 0.97 23.78
C GLU A 79 -31.84 -0.29 24.65
N ALA A 80 -31.72 -1.47 24.04
CA ALA A 80 -31.49 -2.74 24.73
C ALA A 80 -30.22 -2.69 25.59
N LYS A 81 -29.11 -2.14 25.06
CA LYS A 81 -27.87 -1.93 25.84
C LYS A 81 -28.07 -0.98 27.02
N LYS A 82 -28.85 0.08 26.84
CA LYS A 82 -29.19 1.02 27.93
C LYS A 82 -30.10 0.37 28.98
N ALA A 83 -31.07 -0.44 28.56
CA ALA A 83 -31.97 -1.19 29.43
C ALA A 83 -31.19 -2.24 30.24
N ALA A 84 -30.36 -3.06 29.59
CA ALA A 84 -29.49 -4.04 30.25
C ALA A 84 -28.54 -3.37 31.26
N ARG A 85 -28.00 -2.19 30.94
CA ARG A 85 -27.16 -1.42 31.88
C ARG A 85 -27.96 -0.91 33.09
N LYS A 86 -29.21 -0.47 32.90
CA LYS A 86 -30.10 -0.04 33.99
C LYS A 86 -30.55 -1.21 34.86
N GLU A 87 -30.90 -2.34 34.26
CA GLU A 87 -31.27 -3.57 34.97
C GLU A 87 -30.10 -4.10 35.80
N ARG A 88 -28.89 -4.16 35.22
CA ARG A 88 -27.68 -4.53 35.96
C ARG A 88 -27.39 -3.58 37.13
N ALA A 89 -27.65 -2.29 36.97
CA ALA A 89 -27.52 -1.32 38.05
C ALA A 89 -28.61 -1.47 39.13
N GLN A 90 -29.84 -1.82 38.76
CA GLN A 90 -30.93 -2.10 39.71
C GLN A 90 -30.70 -3.39 40.49
N LYS A 91 -30.27 -4.47 39.82
CA LYS A 91 -29.88 -5.74 40.45
C LYS A 91 -28.75 -5.54 41.47
N ARG A 92 -27.74 -4.73 41.13
CA ARG A 92 -26.68 -4.31 42.06
C ARG A 92 -27.21 -3.48 43.24
N LYS A 93 -28.23 -2.65 43.03
CA LYS A 93 -28.84 -1.82 44.09
C LYS A 93 -29.73 -2.63 45.03
N LEU A 94 -30.38 -3.68 44.54
CA LEU A 94 -31.23 -4.60 45.30
C LEU A 94 -30.45 -5.70 46.04
N GLY A 95 -29.12 -5.75 45.92
CA GLY A 95 -28.28 -6.70 46.65
C GLY A 95 -28.38 -8.15 46.18
N LEU A 96 -29.03 -8.40 45.02
CA LEU A 96 -29.16 -9.73 44.43
C LEU A 96 -27.97 -9.98 43.49
N THR A 97 -26.80 -10.30 44.05
CA THR A 97 -25.66 -10.83 43.27
C THR A 97 -25.74 -12.34 43.29
N GLU A 98 -26.11 -12.95 42.16
CA GLU A 98 -25.82 -14.36 41.92
C GLU A 98 -24.29 -14.50 41.81
N ASP A 99 -23.69 -15.33 42.66
CA ASP A 99 -22.24 -15.53 42.79
C ASP A 99 -21.57 -16.21 41.57
N GLY A 100 -22.28 -16.35 40.45
CA GLY A 100 -21.82 -17.02 39.22
C GLY A 100 -21.07 -16.14 38.21
N ASP A 101 -21.07 -14.81 38.37
CA ASP A 101 -20.48 -13.88 37.39
C ASP A 101 -19.02 -13.49 37.68
N ILE A 102 -18.47 -13.86 38.84
CA ILE A 102 -17.11 -13.48 39.27
C ILE A 102 -16.06 -14.35 38.58
N SER A 103 -16.35 -15.64 38.35
CA SER A 103 -15.44 -16.58 37.68
C SER A 103 -15.24 -16.25 36.19
N ASN A 104 -16.32 -16.00 35.46
CA ASN A 104 -16.26 -15.70 34.02
C ASN A 104 -15.59 -14.36 33.69
N LEU A 105 -15.62 -13.38 34.62
CA LEU A 105 -14.92 -12.10 34.43
C LEU A 105 -13.41 -12.23 34.68
N ALA A 106 -12.98 -13.07 35.62
CA ALA A 106 -11.57 -13.34 35.88
C ALA A 106 -10.88 -14.01 34.67
N ASP A 107 -11.56 -14.97 34.03
CA ASP A 107 -11.03 -15.67 32.85
C ASP A 107 -10.90 -14.72 31.64
N THR A 108 -11.86 -13.82 31.43
CA THR A 108 -11.79 -12.84 30.34
C THR A 108 -10.75 -11.74 30.55
N VAL A 109 -10.42 -11.40 31.81
CA VAL A 109 -9.35 -10.44 32.15
C VAL A 109 -7.98 -11.11 31.99
N SER A 110 -7.82 -12.35 32.45
CA SER A 110 -6.57 -13.12 32.33
C SER A 110 -6.14 -13.32 30.86
N VAL A 111 -7.08 -13.69 29.98
CA VAL A 111 -6.82 -13.84 28.53
C VAL A 111 -6.44 -12.50 27.85
N LYS A 112 -6.91 -11.38 28.40
CA LYS A 112 -6.63 -10.03 27.88
C LYS A 112 -5.30 -9.47 28.39
N GLU A 113 -4.91 -9.82 29.61
CA GLU A 113 -3.61 -9.47 30.20
C GLU A 113 -2.46 -10.25 29.55
N GLN A 114 -2.64 -11.54 29.28
CA GLN A 114 -1.65 -12.34 28.56
C GLN A 114 -1.37 -11.76 27.16
N LYS A 115 -2.42 -11.34 26.42
CA LYS A 115 -2.29 -10.67 25.11
C LYS A 115 -1.70 -9.25 25.16
N PHE A 116 -1.70 -8.61 26.33
CA PHE A 116 -1.14 -7.27 26.51
C PHE A 116 0.30 -7.30 27.05
N GLY A 117 0.65 -8.33 27.82
CA GLY A 117 1.99 -8.57 28.38
C GLY A 117 3.04 -8.90 27.30
N GLU A 118 2.72 -9.76 26.34
CA GLU A 118 3.62 -10.11 25.23
C GLU A 118 3.98 -8.91 24.34
N ARG A 119 3.17 -7.85 24.36
CA ARG A 119 3.41 -6.63 23.58
C ARG A 119 4.33 -5.60 24.25
N ARG A 120 4.64 -5.76 25.55
CA ARG A 120 5.44 -4.80 26.31
C ARG A 120 6.94 -5.13 26.37
N VAL A 121 7.34 -6.39 26.14
CA VAL A 121 8.75 -6.78 26.35
C VAL A 121 9.67 -6.42 25.16
N ASN A 122 9.16 -6.19 23.95
CA ASN A 122 9.99 -5.95 22.76
C ASN A 122 10.07 -4.49 22.27
N LYS A 123 9.83 -3.49 23.13
CA LYS A 123 9.79 -2.08 22.69
C LYS A 123 10.58 -1.10 23.54
N ASP A 124 11.63 -1.53 24.21
CA ASP A 124 12.58 -0.64 24.92
C ASP A 124 14.03 -0.91 24.51
N SER A 125 14.33 -0.82 23.21
CA SER A 125 15.67 -0.48 22.75
C SER A 125 15.63 0.27 21.42
N THR A 126 16.28 1.45 21.39
CA THR A 126 16.43 2.41 20.28
C THR A 126 15.30 3.43 20.07
N GLY A 127 15.48 4.61 20.68
CA GLY A 127 14.62 5.77 20.54
C GLY A 127 14.84 6.53 19.23
N ILE A 128 13.75 6.80 18.51
CA ILE A 128 13.64 7.87 17.51
C ILE A 128 12.28 8.55 17.75
N PRO A 129 12.23 9.89 17.97
CA PRO A 129 10.98 10.58 18.25
C PRO A 129 10.15 10.73 16.96
N LYS A 130 9.09 9.94 16.81
CA LYS A 130 8.12 10.15 15.72
C LYS A 130 7.25 11.37 16.06
N SER A 131 7.52 12.45 15.34
CA SER A 131 6.71 13.66 15.33
C SER A 131 5.24 13.35 15.03
N ARG A 132 4.38 14.05 15.76
CA ARG A 132 2.92 14.03 15.64
C ARG A 132 2.49 14.60 14.28
N VAL A 133 2.32 13.75 13.26
CA VAL A 133 1.66 14.15 12.01
C VAL A 133 0.49 13.21 11.71
N CYS A 134 -0.71 13.77 11.92
CA CYS A 134 -1.99 13.47 11.29
C CYS A 134 -2.10 12.23 10.38
N SER A 135 -2.88 11.23 10.81
CA SER A 135 -3.59 10.27 9.97
C SER A 135 -4.71 9.67 10.83
N LEU A 136 -5.98 10.00 10.56
CA LEU A 136 -7.12 9.47 11.32
C LEU A 136 -8.25 8.96 10.42
N SER A 137 -7.95 8.54 9.19
CA SER A 137 -8.98 7.93 8.32
C SER A 137 -8.48 6.91 7.28
N THR A 138 -7.18 6.88 6.96
CA THR A 138 -6.58 5.86 6.06
C THR A 138 -5.87 4.72 6.82
N ASP A 139 -5.60 4.92 8.11
CA ASP A 139 -4.76 4.02 8.93
C ASP A 139 -5.31 2.59 9.08
N ASN A 140 -6.61 2.39 8.89
CA ASN A 140 -7.22 1.07 9.08
C ASN A 140 -6.92 0.12 7.90
N SER A 141 -6.82 0.65 6.67
CA SER A 141 -6.40 -0.14 5.51
C SER A 141 -4.92 -0.46 5.59
N ASP A 142 -4.08 0.53 5.90
CA ASP A 142 -2.63 0.37 5.90
C ASP A 142 -2.18 -0.64 6.96
N ARG A 143 -2.77 -0.57 8.17
CA ARG A 143 -2.55 -1.60 9.19
C ARG A 143 -3.04 -2.97 8.79
N ALA A 144 -4.10 -3.09 7.99
CA ALA A 144 -4.55 -4.38 7.50
C ALA A 144 -3.55 -4.95 6.49
N PHE A 145 -3.06 -4.13 5.56
CA PHE A 145 -2.02 -4.51 4.59
C PHE A 145 -0.73 -4.94 5.28
N TYR A 146 -0.24 -4.19 6.28
CA TYR A 146 0.96 -4.59 7.01
C TYR A 146 0.78 -5.91 7.77
N LYS A 147 -0.41 -6.19 8.32
CA LYS A 147 -0.68 -7.49 8.95
C LYS A 147 -0.66 -8.63 7.93
N GLU A 148 -1.17 -8.40 6.74
CA GLU A 148 -1.15 -9.40 5.67
C GLU A 148 0.26 -9.62 5.16
N LEU A 149 1.02 -8.54 4.95
CA LEU A 149 2.41 -8.60 4.51
C LEU A 149 3.29 -9.39 5.49
N VAL A 150 3.13 -9.17 6.81
CA VAL A 150 3.84 -9.97 7.82
C VAL A 150 3.49 -11.45 7.71
N LYS A 151 2.20 -11.80 7.57
CA LYS A 151 1.79 -13.20 7.38
C LYS A 151 2.39 -13.83 6.12
N VAL A 152 2.42 -13.08 5.02
CA VAL A 152 3.02 -13.54 3.75
C VAL A 152 4.50 -13.78 3.93
N THR A 153 5.22 -12.84 4.57
CA THR A 153 6.66 -12.97 4.85
C THR A 153 6.97 -14.17 5.75
N GLU A 154 6.15 -14.43 6.77
CA GLU A 154 6.29 -15.60 7.65
C GLU A 154 6.08 -16.90 6.87
N ALA A 155 5.05 -16.96 6.02
CA ALA A 155 4.69 -18.15 5.24
C ALA A 155 5.62 -18.43 4.05
N SER A 156 6.30 -17.42 3.50
CA SER A 156 7.16 -17.56 2.31
C SER A 156 8.62 -17.78 2.68
N ASP A 157 9.31 -18.76 2.10
CA ASP A 157 10.76 -18.96 2.34
C ASP A 157 11.63 -18.08 1.42
N VAL A 158 11.16 -17.84 0.21
CA VAL A 158 11.81 -16.97 -0.78
C VAL A 158 10.86 -15.86 -1.20
N VAL A 159 11.32 -14.62 -1.09
CA VAL A 159 10.61 -13.42 -1.53
C VAL A 159 11.30 -12.85 -2.77
N LEU A 160 10.51 -12.58 -3.81
CA LEU A 160 10.98 -11.97 -5.05
C LEU A 160 10.51 -10.50 -5.10
N GLU A 161 11.44 -9.56 -5.09
CA GLU A 161 11.14 -8.14 -5.28
C GLU A 161 11.34 -7.76 -6.74
N VAL A 162 10.26 -7.36 -7.41
CA VAL A 162 10.27 -7.04 -8.84
C VAL A 162 10.54 -5.55 -9.04
N LEU A 163 11.64 -5.24 -9.71
CA LEU A 163 12.07 -3.87 -10.03
C LEU A 163 11.88 -3.57 -11.52
N ASP A 164 11.57 -2.32 -11.89
CA ASP A 164 11.54 -1.88 -13.30
C ASP A 164 12.95 -1.45 -13.74
N ALA A 165 13.48 -2.04 -14.83
CA ALA A 165 14.84 -1.75 -15.32
C ALA A 165 15.08 -0.27 -15.66
N ARG A 166 14.02 0.51 -15.91
CA ARG A 166 14.14 1.95 -16.22
C ARG A 166 14.41 2.81 -14.99
N ASP A 167 13.90 2.40 -13.83
CA ASP A 167 14.07 3.10 -12.56
C ASP A 167 14.06 2.09 -11.38
N PRO A 168 15.12 1.28 -11.24
CA PRO A 168 15.14 0.22 -10.24
C PRO A 168 15.15 0.77 -8.81
N LEU A 169 15.78 1.94 -8.59
CA LEU A 169 15.83 2.58 -7.27
C LEU A 169 14.48 3.16 -6.86
N GLY A 170 13.70 3.70 -7.81
CA GLY A 170 12.37 4.23 -7.53
C GLY A 170 11.33 3.15 -7.21
N THR A 171 11.47 1.95 -7.78
CA THR A 171 10.58 0.81 -7.50
C THR A 171 11.00 -0.05 -6.32
N ARG A 172 12.14 0.23 -5.70
CA ARG A 172 12.72 -0.57 -4.61
C ARG A 172 12.26 -0.10 -3.23
N CYS A 173 11.97 -1.04 -2.33
CA CYS A 173 11.50 -0.74 -0.97
C CYS A 173 12.43 -1.30 0.11
N VAL A 174 13.45 -0.53 0.47
CA VAL A 174 14.47 -0.89 1.49
C VAL A 174 13.86 -1.25 2.85
N ASP A 175 12.74 -0.64 3.23
CA ASP A 175 12.08 -0.94 4.50
C ASP A 175 11.48 -2.34 4.52
N MET A 176 10.94 -2.80 3.39
CA MET A 176 10.46 -4.18 3.23
C MET A 176 11.63 -5.16 3.27
N GLU A 177 12.74 -4.87 2.59
CA GLU A 177 13.95 -5.70 2.61
C GLU A 177 14.47 -5.91 4.03
N LYS A 178 14.60 -4.82 4.80
CA LYS A 178 15.00 -4.87 6.22
C LYS A 178 14.02 -5.65 7.06
N MET A 179 12.73 -5.61 6.76
CA MET A 179 11.72 -6.36 7.49
C MET A 179 11.84 -7.86 7.21
N VAL A 180 12.04 -8.26 5.95
CA VAL A 180 12.27 -9.66 5.55
C VAL A 180 13.56 -10.18 6.17
N MET A 181 14.66 -9.41 6.11
CA MET A 181 15.94 -9.77 6.73
C MET A 181 15.85 -9.93 8.26
N LYS A 182 14.95 -9.18 8.92
CA LYS A 182 14.70 -9.31 10.36
C LYS A 182 13.81 -10.49 10.72
N ALA A 183 12.97 -10.96 9.79
CA ALA A 183 12.04 -12.05 10.05
C ALA A 183 12.76 -13.38 10.26
N GLY A 184 13.91 -13.59 9.61
CA GLY A 184 14.78 -14.73 9.88
C GLY A 184 15.95 -14.83 8.89
N PRO A 185 17.06 -15.48 9.27
CA PRO A 185 18.21 -15.68 8.40
C PRO A 185 17.92 -16.64 7.23
N ASP A 186 16.95 -17.54 7.40
CA ASP A 186 16.58 -18.55 6.41
C ASP A 186 15.71 -17.98 5.28
N LYS A 187 15.21 -16.75 5.45
CA LYS A 187 14.39 -16.07 4.46
C LYS A 187 15.28 -15.45 3.40
N HIS A 188 15.11 -15.89 2.16
CA HIS A 188 15.88 -15.38 1.03
C HIS A 188 15.12 -14.28 0.29
N LEU A 189 15.82 -13.18 -0.01
CA LEU A 189 15.31 -12.09 -0.82
C LEU A 189 16.10 -12.01 -2.12
N VAL A 190 15.38 -12.01 -3.26
CA VAL A 190 15.99 -11.93 -4.60
C VAL A 190 15.36 -10.77 -5.36
N LEU A 191 16.21 -9.93 -5.95
CA LEU A 191 15.78 -8.84 -6.81
C LEU A 191 15.59 -9.35 -8.24
N LEU A 192 14.44 -9.04 -8.84
CA LEU A 192 14.12 -9.36 -10.21
C LEU A 192 13.97 -8.09 -11.03
N LEU A 193 15.00 -7.79 -11.83
CA LEU A 193 15.03 -6.62 -12.71
C LEU A 193 14.24 -6.92 -13.98
N ASN A 194 12.99 -6.47 -14.03
CA ASN A 194 12.04 -6.72 -15.10
C ASN A 194 12.13 -5.65 -16.22
N LYS A 195 11.64 -6.00 -17.41
CA LYS A 195 11.57 -5.12 -18.60
C LYS A 195 12.93 -4.64 -19.11
N ILE A 196 13.94 -5.51 -19.04
CA ILE A 196 15.30 -5.20 -19.52
C ILE A 196 15.35 -4.84 -21.02
N ASP A 197 14.33 -5.20 -21.78
CA ASP A 197 14.15 -4.86 -23.19
C ASP A 197 13.93 -3.36 -23.44
N LEU A 198 13.44 -2.62 -22.44
CA LEU A 198 13.17 -1.18 -22.55
C LEU A 198 14.42 -0.31 -22.36
N VAL A 199 15.54 -0.91 -21.96
CA VAL A 199 16.76 -0.21 -21.56
C VAL A 199 17.93 -0.74 -22.40
N PRO A 200 18.88 0.12 -22.81
CA PRO A 200 20.08 -0.35 -23.50
C PRO A 200 20.82 -1.40 -22.68
N ARG A 201 21.39 -2.40 -23.36
CA ARG A 201 22.10 -3.52 -22.74
C ARG A 201 23.18 -3.07 -21.74
N GLU A 202 23.96 -2.05 -22.10
CA GLU A 202 25.01 -1.51 -21.24
C GLU A 202 24.48 -0.94 -19.91
N ALA A 203 23.29 -0.32 -19.94
CA ALA A 203 22.66 0.22 -18.74
C ALA A 203 22.07 -0.90 -17.88
N ALA A 204 21.48 -1.93 -18.50
CA ALA A 204 21.01 -3.11 -17.78
C ALA A 204 22.18 -3.85 -17.09
N GLU A 205 23.33 -4.00 -17.77
CA GLU A 205 24.53 -4.62 -17.19
C GLU A 205 25.08 -3.80 -16.00
N LYS A 206 25.13 -2.47 -16.11
CA LYS A 206 25.53 -1.59 -14.99
C LYS A 206 24.58 -1.72 -13.79
N TRP A 207 23.27 -1.78 -14.03
CA TRP A 207 22.29 -2.00 -12.96
C TRP A 207 22.45 -3.36 -12.29
N LEU A 208 22.73 -4.42 -13.07
CA LEU A 208 22.99 -5.75 -12.50
C LEU A 208 24.24 -5.75 -11.63
N THR A 209 25.32 -5.10 -12.07
CA THR A 209 26.55 -5.00 -11.25
C THR A 209 26.26 -4.27 -9.95
N TYR A 210 25.61 -3.11 -10.02
CA TYR A 210 25.27 -2.30 -8.86
C TYR A 210 24.35 -3.04 -7.86
N LEU A 211 23.25 -3.64 -8.34
CA LEU A 211 22.30 -4.31 -7.44
C LEU A 211 22.85 -5.60 -6.84
N ARG A 212 23.75 -6.30 -7.54
CA ARG A 212 24.40 -7.52 -7.03
C ARG A 212 25.42 -7.27 -5.92
N GLU A 213 25.87 -6.04 -5.73
CA GLU A 213 26.68 -5.67 -4.56
C GLU A 213 25.88 -5.79 -3.27
N GLU A 214 24.56 -5.62 -3.34
CA GLU A 214 23.67 -5.64 -2.17
C GLU A 214 22.87 -6.95 -2.06
N LEU A 215 22.19 -7.36 -3.14
CA LEU A 215 21.28 -8.50 -3.13
C LEU A 215 21.36 -9.34 -4.42
N PRO A 216 21.11 -10.66 -4.35
CA PRO A 216 21.05 -11.51 -5.54
C PRO A 216 20.07 -10.94 -6.57
N THR A 217 20.57 -10.52 -7.73
CA THR A 217 19.76 -9.85 -8.75
C THR A 217 19.78 -10.60 -10.08
N ILE A 218 18.58 -10.87 -10.61
CA ILE A 218 18.35 -11.54 -11.90
C ILE A 218 17.74 -10.54 -12.88
N ALA A 219 18.30 -10.47 -14.09
CA ALA A 219 17.68 -9.78 -15.22
C ALA A 219 16.59 -10.64 -15.83
N PHE A 220 15.42 -10.05 -16.03
CA PHE A 220 14.26 -10.73 -16.56
C PHE A 220 13.64 -9.97 -17.73
N LYS A 221 13.42 -10.71 -18.82
CA LYS A 221 12.60 -10.27 -19.95
C LYS A 221 11.39 -11.17 -20.05
N CYS A 222 10.20 -10.61 -19.91
CA CYS A 222 8.96 -11.34 -20.15
C CYS A 222 8.86 -11.79 -21.62
N SER A 223 8.25 -12.94 -21.86
CA SER A 223 7.89 -13.31 -23.23
C SER A 223 6.80 -12.37 -23.74
N THR A 224 7.00 -11.82 -24.95
CA THR A 224 6.02 -10.96 -25.63
C THR A 224 5.14 -11.76 -26.59
N GLN A 225 5.07 -13.09 -26.44
CA GLN A 225 4.21 -13.94 -27.26
C GLN A 225 2.74 -13.50 -27.10
N GLU A 226 2.09 -13.17 -28.21
CA GLU A 226 0.68 -12.75 -28.24
C GLU A 226 -0.31 -13.92 -28.11
N GLN A 227 0.19 -15.16 -28.13
CA GLN A 227 -0.65 -16.35 -28.02
C GLN A 227 -1.20 -16.52 -26.60
N LYS A 228 -2.53 -16.57 -26.47
CA LYS A 228 -3.24 -16.76 -25.19
C LYS A 228 -3.37 -18.22 -24.75
N SER A 229 -3.13 -19.17 -25.64
CA SER A 229 -3.22 -20.62 -25.42
C SER A 229 -1.95 -21.32 -25.90
N ASN A 230 -1.60 -22.46 -25.30
CA ASN A 230 -0.35 -23.21 -25.56
C ASN A 230 0.93 -22.44 -25.22
N LEU A 231 0.93 -21.74 -24.08
CA LEU A 231 2.15 -21.18 -23.47
C LEU A 231 3.07 -22.33 -23.05
N GLY A 232 3.82 -22.88 -23.99
CA GLY A 232 4.81 -23.92 -23.74
C GLY A 232 6.07 -23.30 -23.15
N TRP A 233 6.56 -23.88 -22.05
CA TRP A 233 7.92 -23.62 -21.59
C TRP A 233 8.89 -24.10 -22.67
N LYS A 234 9.38 -23.20 -23.51
CA LYS A 234 10.50 -23.51 -24.42
C LYS A 234 11.78 -23.39 -23.61
N SER A 235 12.34 -24.54 -23.23
CA SER A 235 13.73 -24.60 -22.73
C SER A 235 14.62 -24.16 -23.88
N ALA A 236 15.40 -23.11 -23.70
CA ALA A 236 16.23 -22.55 -24.75
C ALA A 236 17.25 -23.61 -25.20
N SER A 237 17.07 -24.16 -26.40
CA SER A 237 18.12 -24.94 -27.05
C SER A 237 19.31 -24.00 -27.26
N LYS A 238 20.44 -24.30 -26.61
CA LYS A 238 21.73 -23.56 -26.65
C LYS A 238 22.20 -23.26 -28.09
N ALA A 239 21.69 -22.21 -28.75
CA ALA A 239 22.15 -21.88 -30.12
C ALA A 239 21.79 -20.47 -30.65
N ALA A 240 21.40 -19.49 -29.83
CA ALA A 240 21.13 -18.14 -30.33
C ALA A 240 22.35 -17.21 -30.13
N LYS A 241 22.77 -16.52 -31.20
CA LYS A 241 23.84 -15.50 -31.16
C LYS A 241 23.47 -14.39 -30.14
N PRO A 242 24.41 -13.91 -29.32
CA PRO A 242 24.12 -13.00 -28.19
C PRO A 242 23.63 -11.62 -28.61
N SER A 243 23.82 -11.22 -29.87
CA SER A 243 23.45 -9.89 -30.37
C SER A 243 21.95 -9.69 -30.53
N ASN A 244 21.19 -10.75 -30.83
CA ASN A 244 19.77 -10.65 -31.17
C ASN A 244 18.84 -11.18 -30.08
N LEU A 245 19.39 -11.63 -28.94
CA LEU A 245 18.62 -12.27 -27.86
C LEU A 245 17.58 -11.32 -27.25
N LEU A 246 17.90 -10.02 -27.15
CA LEU A 246 16.96 -9.01 -26.66
C LEU A 246 15.84 -8.66 -27.67
N GLN A 247 15.96 -9.09 -28.93
CA GLN A 247 14.96 -8.84 -29.98
C GLN A 247 14.00 -10.02 -30.20
N THR A 248 14.29 -11.21 -29.67
CA THR A 248 13.40 -12.36 -29.80
C THR A 248 12.17 -12.20 -28.89
N SER A 249 11.06 -12.88 -29.20
CA SER A 249 9.86 -12.91 -28.35
C SER A 249 10.00 -13.78 -27.10
N ASP A 250 11.15 -14.43 -26.93
CA ASP A 250 11.37 -15.43 -25.89
C ASP A 250 11.65 -14.78 -24.53
N CYS A 251 11.25 -15.45 -23.46
CA CYS A 251 11.58 -15.02 -22.11
C CYS A 251 13.07 -15.20 -21.82
N LEU A 252 13.70 -14.20 -21.21
CA LEU A 252 15.08 -14.27 -20.77
C LEU A 252 15.13 -14.25 -19.24
N GLY A 253 16.02 -15.04 -18.65
CA GLY A 253 16.24 -15.09 -17.21
C GLY A 253 15.35 -16.07 -16.44
N ALA A 254 14.33 -16.67 -17.08
CA ALA A 254 13.46 -17.66 -16.44
C ALA A 254 14.22 -18.92 -15.99
N GLU A 255 15.10 -19.45 -16.84
CA GLU A 255 15.92 -20.61 -16.50
C GLU A 255 16.89 -20.33 -15.34
N THR A 256 17.50 -19.13 -15.33
CA THR A 256 18.40 -18.73 -14.24
C THR A 256 17.66 -18.54 -12.93
N LEU A 257 16.45 -17.98 -12.97
CA LEU A 257 15.58 -17.84 -11.80
C LEU A 257 15.20 -19.21 -11.25
N ILE A 258 14.72 -20.13 -12.09
CA ILE A 258 14.37 -21.48 -11.65
C ILE A 258 15.60 -22.22 -11.10
N LYS A 259 16.76 -22.09 -11.74
CA LYS A 259 17.99 -22.72 -11.24
C LYS A 259 18.37 -22.19 -9.86
N LEU A 260 18.23 -20.88 -9.63
CA LEU A 260 18.49 -20.26 -8.34
C LEU A 260 17.50 -20.74 -7.28
N LEU A 261 16.19 -20.77 -7.60
CA LEU A 261 15.16 -21.26 -6.68
C LEU A 261 15.33 -22.75 -6.35
N LYS A 262 15.72 -23.58 -7.33
CA LYS A 262 16.05 -25.00 -7.12
C LYS A 262 17.27 -25.19 -6.21
N ASN A 263 18.19 -24.23 -6.16
CA ASN A 263 19.32 -24.31 -5.24
C ASN A 263 18.86 -23.98 -3.81
N TYR A 264 18.01 -22.97 -3.64
CA TYR A 264 17.43 -22.64 -2.32
C TYR A 264 16.51 -23.74 -1.79
N SER A 265 15.77 -24.42 -2.66
CA SER A 265 14.94 -25.55 -2.22
C SER A 265 15.77 -26.76 -1.74
N ARG A 266 17.07 -26.83 -2.09
CA ARG A 266 17.96 -27.94 -1.71
C ARG A 266 18.77 -27.64 -0.44
N SER A 267 18.91 -26.37 -0.07
CA SER A 267 19.62 -25.96 1.14
C SER A 267 18.75 -25.98 2.40
N HIS A 268 17.49 -26.39 2.26
CA HIS A 268 16.49 -26.41 3.34
C HIS A 268 16.22 -27.84 3.90
N ASP A 269 17.01 -28.82 3.45
CA ASP A 269 17.21 -30.15 4.05
C ASP A 269 18.57 -30.18 4.77
#